data_AF-A0A803QF80-F1
#
_entry.id   AF-A0A803QF80-F1
#
_cell.length_a   1.000
_cell.length_b   1.000
_cell.length_c   1.000
_cell.angle_alpha   90.00
_cell.angle_beta   90.00
_cell.angle_gamma   90.00
#
_symmetry.space_group_name_H-M   'P 1'
#
loop_
_entity.id
_entity.type
_entity.pdbx_description
1 polymer ?
#
loop_
_entity_poly.entity_id
_entity_poly.type
_entity_poly.pdbx_seq_one_letter_code
_entity_poly.pdbx_strand_id
1 'polypeptide(L)'
;TESEFRALANTAVELKWIRSLLQELQVSVHQIPVIWVDNQKALALAANPVFHARSKHIEIDLHFVRDQILDNQLAVRYVPSVDQAADVLTKLSQLTGFCT
;
A
#
# COMPACT_ATOMS: atom_id res chain seq x y z
N THR A 1 10.62 1.14 7.07
CA THR A 1 10.18 -0.25 6.85
C THR A 1 8.83 -0.55 7.46
N GLU A 2 8.65 -0.49 8.79
CA GLU A 2 7.32 -0.77 9.40
C GLU A 2 6.28 0.30 9.04
N SER A 3 6.66 1.59 9.04
CA SER A 3 5.79 2.69 8.63
C SER A 3 5.35 2.61 7.16
N GLU A 4 6.26 2.32 6.24
CA GLU A 4 5.95 2.18 4.81
C GLU A 4 5.07 0.95 4.57
N PHE A 5 5.30 -0.13 5.30
CA PHE A 5 4.46 -1.32 5.21
C PHE A 5 3.05 -1.06 5.76
N ARG A 6 2.94 -0.36 6.89
CA ARG A 6 1.64 0.08 7.43
C ARG A 6 0.90 0.99 6.46
N ALA A 7 1.63 1.90 5.79
CA ALA A 7 1.06 2.74 4.75
C ALA A 7 0.53 1.89 3.58
N LEU A 8 1.31 0.92 3.08
CA LEU A 8 0.87 -0.01 2.05
C LEU A 8 -0.40 -0.78 2.44
N ALA A 9 -0.45 -1.31 3.66
CA ALA A 9 -1.61 -2.04 4.16
C ALA A 9 -2.85 -1.16 4.26
N ASN A 10 -2.72 0.06 4.80
CA ASN A 10 -3.81 1.02 4.88
C ASN A 10 -4.31 1.41 3.48
N THR A 11 -3.41 1.69 2.53
CA THR A 11 -3.79 1.99 1.14
C THR A 11 -4.53 0.81 0.50
N ALA A 12 -4.12 -0.44 0.76
CA ALA A 12 -4.82 -1.62 0.27
C ALA A 12 -6.24 -1.75 0.86
N VAL A 13 -6.43 -1.41 2.13
CA VAL A 13 -7.77 -1.40 2.78
C VAL A 13 -8.66 -0.33 2.17
N GLU A 14 -8.17 0.90 2.05
CA GLU A 14 -8.93 2.02 1.45
C GLU A 14 -9.34 1.70 0.01
N LEU A 15 -8.42 1.11 -0.76
CA LEU A 15 -8.67 0.73 -2.15
C LEU A 15 -9.70 -0.39 -2.26
N LYS A 16 -9.68 -1.37 -1.35
CA LYS A 16 -10.74 -2.39 -1.25
C LYS A 16 -12.09 -1.72 -0.98
N TRP A 17 -12.13 -0.79 -0.03
CA TRP A 17 -13.35 -0.09 0.34
C TRP A 17 -13.91 0.74 -0.83
N ILE A 18 -13.06 1.50 -1.54
CA ILE A 18 -13.46 2.26 -2.73
C ILE A 18 -14.03 1.32 -3.81
N ARG A 19 -13.41 0.16 -4.05
CA ARG A 19 -13.91 -0.82 -5.02
C ARG A 19 -15.28 -1.36 -4.62
N SER A 20 -15.49 -1.70 -3.35
CA SER A 20 -16.80 -2.12 -2.86
C SER A 20 -17.85 -1.03 -3.02
N LEU A 21 -17.52 0.22 -2.70
CA LEU A 21 -18.42 1.35 -2.90
C LEU A 21 -18.79 1.54 -4.38
N LEU A 22 -17.81 1.46 -5.30
CA LEU A 22 -18.08 1.57 -6.74
C LEU A 22 -18.96 0.42 -7.24
N GLN A 23 -18.78 -0.80 -6.72
CA GLN A 23 -19.64 -1.93 -7.04
C GLN A 23 -21.09 -1.72 -6.58
N GLU A 24 -21.29 -1.19 -5.37
CA GLU A 24 -22.62 -0.84 -4.86
C GLU A 24 -23.31 0.24 -5.71
N LEU A 25 -22.52 1.19 -6.24
CA LEU A 25 -22.99 2.22 -7.17
C LEU A 25 -23.15 1.72 -8.61
N GLN A 26 -22.98 0.42 -8.87
CA GLN A 26 -23.04 -0.20 -10.20
C GLN A 26 -22.00 0.36 -11.20
N VAL A 27 -20.89 0.90 -10.70
CA VAL A 27 -19.75 1.34 -11.51
C VAL A 27 -18.77 0.19 -11.70
N SER A 28 -18.62 -0.25 -12.94
CA SER A 28 -17.71 -1.36 -13.28
C SER A 28 -16.26 -0.89 -13.36
N VAL A 29 -15.43 -1.36 -12.42
CA VAL A 29 -13.97 -1.18 -12.47
C VAL A 29 -13.30 -2.48 -12.91
N HIS A 30 -12.87 -2.54 -14.17
CA HIS A 30 -12.24 -3.73 -14.74
C HIS A 30 -10.72 -3.78 -14.55
N GLN A 31 -10.10 -2.64 -14.26
CA GLN A 31 -8.66 -2.58 -14.04
C GLN A 31 -8.31 -3.00 -12.60
N ILE A 32 -7.24 -3.78 -12.48
CA ILE A 32 -6.60 -4.09 -11.22
C ILE A 32 -5.83 -2.85 -10.77
N PRO A 33 -6.12 -2.31 -9.58
CA PRO A 33 -5.41 -1.15 -9.07
C PRO A 33 -3.95 -1.48 -8.77
N VAL A 34 -3.07 -0.50 -8.96
CA VAL A 34 -1.63 -0.64 -8.73
C VAL A 34 -1.20 0.31 -7.62
N ILE A 35 -0.60 -0.21 -6.56
CA ILE A 35 0.10 0.59 -5.55
C ILE A 35 1.58 0.63 -5.92
N TRP A 36 2.13 1.84 -6.02
CA TRP A 36 3.54 2.07 -6.28
C TRP A 36 4.26 2.34 -4.96
N VAL A 37 5.37 1.66 -4.73
CA VAL A 37 6.15 1.71 -3.49
C VAL A 37 7.61 1.98 -3.83
N ASP A 38 8.25 2.91 -3.14
CA ASP A 38 9.65 3.27 -3.34
C ASP A 38 10.64 2.53 -2.42
N ASN A 39 10.13 1.72 -1.49
CA ASN A 39 10.95 0.82 -0.71
C ASN A 39 10.89 -0.61 -1.25
N GLN A 40 11.99 -1.05 -1.87
CA GLN A 40 12.16 -2.44 -2.31
C GLN A 40 11.98 -3.45 -1.16
N LYS A 41 12.29 -3.08 0.09
CA LYS A 41 12.07 -3.94 1.26
C LYS A 41 10.58 -4.13 1.53
N ALA A 42 9.76 -3.10 1.35
CA ALA A 42 8.31 -3.23 1.52
C ALA A 42 7.70 -4.10 0.41
N LEU A 43 8.18 -3.98 -0.82
CA LEU A 43 7.81 -4.87 -1.92
C LEU A 43 8.21 -6.33 -1.63
N ALA A 44 9.45 -6.56 -1.20
CA ALA A 44 9.94 -7.90 -0.86
C ALA A 44 9.18 -8.52 0.33
N LEU A 45 8.80 -7.70 1.32
CA LEU A 45 8.00 -8.14 2.44
C LEU A 45 6.61 -8.60 1.95
N ALA A 46 5.95 -7.79 1.12
CA ALA A 46 4.65 -8.16 0.54
C ALA A 46 4.75 -9.45 -0.30
N ALA A 47 5.84 -9.65 -1.05
CA ALA A 47 5.98 -10.80 -1.95
C ALA A 47 6.44 -12.12 -1.30
N ASN A 48 7.11 -12.11 -0.13
CA ASN A 48 7.79 -13.30 0.40
C ASN A 48 7.13 -13.90 1.66
N PRO A 49 6.52 -15.09 1.61
CA PRO A 49 5.82 -15.71 2.74
C PRO A 49 6.72 -16.11 3.93
N VAL A 50 8.05 -16.12 3.77
CA VAL A 50 9.00 -16.64 4.78
C VAL A 50 9.38 -15.60 5.85
N PHE A 51 8.96 -14.35 5.71
CA PHE A 51 9.23 -13.32 6.73
C PHE A 51 8.28 -13.43 7.91
N HIS A 52 8.77 -13.97 9.03
CA HIS A 52 8.15 -13.84 10.34
C HIS A 52 8.32 -12.40 10.83
N ALA A 53 7.27 -11.59 10.72
CA ALA A 53 7.27 -10.26 11.33
C ALA A 53 7.41 -10.42 12.86
N ARG A 54 8.27 -9.61 13.50
CA ARG A 54 8.44 -9.64 14.96
C ARG A 54 7.20 -9.18 15.73
N SER A 55 6.23 -8.56 15.04
CA SER A 55 5.03 -7.97 15.63
C SER A 55 3.78 -8.48 14.91
N LYS A 56 2.83 -9.02 15.69
CA LYS A 56 1.60 -9.67 15.20
C LYS A 56 0.74 -8.77 14.29
N HIS A 57 0.68 -7.47 14.56
CA HIS A 57 -0.11 -6.53 13.74
C HIS A 57 0.44 -6.38 12.32
N ILE A 58 1.77 -6.42 12.17
CA ILE A 58 2.43 -6.38 10.86
C ILE A 58 2.13 -7.66 10.09
N GLU A 59 2.13 -8.80 10.77
CA GLU A 59 1.88 -10.11 10.15
C GLU A 59 0.46 -10.21 9.56
N ILE A 60 -0.54 -9.71 10.28
CA ILE A 60 -1.94 -9.68 9.80
C ILE A 60 -2.07 -8.78 8.58
N ASP A 61 -1.54 -7.55 8.65
CA ASP A 61 -1.54 -6.60 7.54
C ASP A 61 -0.83 -7.19 6.31
N LEU A 62 0.25 -7.96 6.53
CA LEU A 62 1.04 -8.61 5.48
C LEU A 62 0.29 -9.74 4.80
N HIS A 63 -0.41 -10.55 5.57
CA HIS A 63 -1.27 -11.58 5.04
C HIS A 63 -2.40 -10.98 4.21
N PHE A 64 -3.04 -9.93 4.71
CA PHE A 64 -4.10 -9.23 3.99
C PHE A 64 -3.65 -8.67 2.63
N VAL A 65 -2.51 -7.95 2.59
CA VAL A 65 -1.98 -7.40 1.33
C VAL A 65 -1.61 -8.53 0.36
N ARG A 66 -1.07 -9.64 0.86
CA ARG A 66 -0.76 -10.82 0.03
C ARG A 66 -1.98 -11.45 -0.59
N ASP A 67 -3.02 -11.69 0.20
CA ASP A 67 -4.26 -12.31 -0.28
C ASP A 67 -4.86 -11.46 -1.40
N GLN A 68 -4.84 -10.14 -1.25
CA GLN A 68 -5.32 -9.21 -2.28
C GLN A 68 -4.50 -9.27 -3.58
N ILE A 69 -3.19 -9.54 -3.50
CA ILE A 69 -2.34 -9.74 -4.67
C ILE A 69 -2.61 -11.09 -5.32
N LEU A 70 -2.73 -12.16 -4.53
CA LEU A 70 -3.00 -13.51 -5.01
C LEU A 70 -4.38 -13.63 -5.67
N ASP A 71 -5.38 -12.95 -5.11
CA ASP A 71 -6.75 -12.87 -5.65
C ASP A 71 -6.87 -11.91 -6.85
N ASN A 72 -5.74 -11.38 -7.32
CA ASN A 72 -5.64 -10.46 -8.44
C ASN A 72 -6.51 -9.20 -8.27
N GLN A 73 -6.76 -8.81 -7.01
CA GLN A 73 -7.51 -7.61 -6.63
C GLN A 73 -6.61 -6.38 -6.48
N LEU A 74 -5.31 -6.59 -6.35
CA LEU A 74 -4.31 -5.56 -6.14
C LEU A 74 -2.99 -5.96 -6.81
N ALA A 75 -2.30 -5.00 -7.43
CA ALA A 75 -0.91 -5.15 -7.83
C ALA A 75 -0.03 -4.18 -7.06
N VAL A 76 1.17 -4.61 -6.66
CA VAL A 76 2.17 -3.76 -6.01
C VAL A 76 3.41 -3.71 -6.90
N ARG A 77 3.90 -2.50 -7.19
CA ARG A 77 5.06 -2.28 -8.07
C ARG A 77 6.07 -1.33 -7.44
N TYR A 78 7.33 -1.53 -7.76
CA TYR A 78 8.40 -0.62 -7.34
C TYR A 78 8.46 0.61 -8.25
N VAL A 79 8.64 1.79 -7.66
CA VAL A 79 9.00 3.03 -8.35
C VAL A 79 10.21 3.66 -7.65
N PRO A 80 11.22 4.17 -8.37
CA PRO A 80 12.30 4.91 -7.73
C PRO A 80 11.76 6.15 -6.99
N SER A 81 12.30 6.50 -5.81
CA SER A 81 11.83 7.66 -5.03
C SER A 81 11.90 8.98 -5.83
N VAL A 82 12.84 9.09 -6.77
CA VAL A 82 12.98 10.25 -7.68
C VAL A 82 11.78 10.43 -8.62
N ASP A 83 11.04 9.35 -8.90
CA ASP A 83 9.87 9.33 -9.78
C ASP A 83 8.56 9.19 -9.00
N GLN A 84 8.61 9.15 -7.66
CA GLN A 84 7.44 9.01 -6.81
C GLN A 84 6.83 10.39 -6.49
N ALA A 85 5.84 10.83 -7.26
CA ALA A 85 5.14 12.10 -7.02
C ALA A 85 4.53 12.22 -5.60
N ALA A 86 4.21 11.09 -4.95
CA ALA A 86 3.73 11.07 -3.57
C ALA A 86 4.78 11.53 -2.55
N ASP A 87 6.08 11.34 -2.83
CA ASP A 87 7.18 11.75 -1.94
C ASP A 87 7.27 13.28 -1.82
N VAL A 88 6.94 14.00 -2.89
CA VAL A 88 6.83 15.46 -2.86
C VAL A 88 5.75 15.90 -1.87
N LEU A 89 4.59 15.23 -1.88
CA LEU A 89 3.45 15.57 -1.00
C LEU A 89 3.74 15.23 0.48
N THR A 90 4.39 14.10 0.75
CA THR A 90 4.75 13.70 2.13
C THR A 90 5.90 14.51 2.71
N LYS A 91 6.83 15.03 1.89
CA LYS A 91 7.87 15.95 2.34
C LYS A 91 7.34 17.36 2.61
N LEU A 92 6.39 17.83 1.80
CA LEU A 92 5.75 19.14 2.02
C LEU A 92 4.91 19.18 3.31
N SER A 93 4.24 18.07 3.66
CA SER A 93 3.48 17.99 4.92
C SER A 93 4.35 17.92 6.19
N GLN A 94 5.63 17.57 6.07
CA GLN A 94 6.60 17.64 7.17
C GLN A 94 7.17 19.06 7.36
N LEU A 95 7.19 19.88 6.32
CA LEU A 95 7.65 21.27 6.39
C LEU A 95 6.63 22.19 7.07
N THR A 96 5.34 21.84 7.06
CA THR A 96 4.28 22.58 7.75
C THR A 96 4.27 22.41 9.28
N GLY A 97 5.23 21.67 9.85
CA GLY A 97 5.39 21.50 11.31
C GLY A 97 6.16 22.64 12.03
N PHE A 98 6.65 23.64 11.31
CA PHE A 98 7.33 24.82 11.87
C PHE A 98 6.50 26.08 11.67
N CYS A 99 5.36 26.20 12.35
CA CYS A 99 4.72 27.48 12.71
C CYS A 99 3.45 27.23 13.55
N THR A 100 3.61 27.03 14.86
CA THR A 100 2.71 27.51 15.93
C THR A 100 3.50 27.52 17.24
#